data_AF-A0A2D4KRR1-F1
#
_entry.id   AF-A0A2D4KRR1-F1
#
_cell.length_a   1.000
_cell.length_b   1.000
_cell.length_c   1.000
_cell.angle_alpha   90.00
_cell.angle_beta   90.00
_cell.angle_gamma   90.00
#
_symmetry.space_group_name_H-M   'P 1'
#
loop_
_entity.id
_entity.type
_entity.pdbx_description
1 polymer ?
#
loop_
_entity_poly.entity_id
_entity_poly.type
_entity_poly.pdbx_seq_one_letter_code
_entity_poly.pdbx_strand_id
1 'polypeptide(L)'
;GRNTNMIREITNIQLELKTEFFLLGIIKDEIAKEIKYLILHIIIAARIALAQCWKGDQMPTDNLIIQKIYDCVEMDKLTQKFKDKDSKYFTVWENWYNWIKDRNQ
;
A
#
# COMPACT_ATOMS: atom_id res chain seq x y z
N GLY A 1 -7.40 -0.52 12.73
CA GLY A 1 -5.94 -0.53 13.02
C GLY A 1 -5.24 0.49 12.13
N ARG A 2 -4.04 0.99 12.45
CA ARG A 2 -3.39 2.08 11.67
C ARG A 2 -3.44 1.91 10.14
N ASN A 3 -3.24 0.69 9.65
CA ASN A 3 -3.30 0.36 8.22
C ASN A 3 -4.71 0.53 7.58
N THR A 4 -5.82 0.29 8.32
CA THR A 4 -7.17 0.53 7.78
C THR A 4 -7.42 2.02 7.54
N ASN A 5 -6.88 2.88 8.41
CA ASN A 5 -7.07 4.32 8.27
C ASN A 5 -6.31 4.84 7.05
N MET A 6 -5.08 4.40 6.85
CA MET A 6 -4.27 4.79 5.70
C MET A 6 -4.89 4.32 4.36
N ILE A 7 -5.38 3.08 4.30
CA ILE A 7 -6.10 2.57 3.12
C ILE A 7 -7.35 3.40 2.85
N ARG A 8 -8.13 3.70 3.89
CA ARG A 8 -9.32 4.54 3.76
C ARG A 8 -8.99 5.94 3.25
N GLU A 9 -7.94 6.57 3.76
CA GLU A 9 -7.55 7.91 3.32
C GLU A 9 -7.06 7.92 1.87
N ILE A 10 -6.34 6.89 1.42
CA ILE A 10 -5.81 6.82 0.05
C ILE A 10 -6.90 6.43 -0.96
N THR A 11 -7.79 5.51 -0.60
CA THR A 11 -8.71 4.88 -1.56
C THR A 11 -10.17 5.30 -1.38
N ASN A 12 -10.49 6.00 -0.29
CA ASN A 12 -11.84 6.25 0.21
C ASN A 12 -12.68 4.99 0.46
N ILE A 13 -12.05 3.81 0.53
CA ILE A 13 -12.71 2.53 0.82
C ILE A 13 -12.55 2.22 2.30
N GLN A 14 -13.67 1.95 2.97
CA GLN A 14 -13.66 1.36 4.29
C GLN A 14 -13.53 -0.16 4.16
N LEU A 15 -12.36 -0.67 4.49
CA LEU A 15 -12.07 -2.10 4.42
C LEU A 15 -12.00 -2.71 5.82
N GLU A 16 -12.66 -3.86 6.00
CA GLU A 16 -12.46 -4.68 7.19
C GLU A 16 -11.16 -5.48 7.05
N LEU A 17 -10.14 -5.17 7.87
CA LEU A 17 -8.88 -5.91 7.89
C LEU A 17 -9.10 -7.30 8.50
N LYS A 18 -9.54 -8.26 7.68
CA LYS A 18 -9.57 -9.68 8.05
C LYS A 18 -8.15 -10.25 8.10
N THR A 19 -7.91 -11.21 8.98
CA THR A 19 -6.62 -11.88 9.10
C THR A 19 -6.17 -12.51 7.78
N GLU A 20 -7.09 -13.12 7.04
CA GLU A 20 -6.86 -13.69 5.70
C GLU A 20 -6.33 -12.66 4.71
N PHE A 21 -6.88 -11.45 4.76
CA PHE A 21 -6.47 -10.36 3.91
C PHE A 21 -5.08 -9.84 4.33
N PHE A 22 -4.86 -9.66 5.63
CA PHE A 22 -3.55 -9.24 6.13
C PHE A 22 -2.46 -10.31 6.00
N LEU A 23 -2.74 -11.61 5.94
CA LEU A 23 -1.72 -12.66 5.82
C LEU A 23 -1.54 -13.17 4.39
N LEU A 24 -2.65 -13.32 3.66
CA LEU A 24 -2.67 -13.95 2.33
C LEU A 24 -2.90 -12.95 1.20
N GLY A 25 -3.28 -11.70 1.50
CA GLY A 25 -3.58 -10.69 0.48
C GLY A 25 -4.90 -10.96 -0.25
N ILE A 26 -5.76 -11.84 0.30
CA ILE A 26 -7.03 -12.22 -0.30
C ILE A 26 -8.07 -11.12 -0.03
N ILE A 27 -8.48 -10.40 -1.07
CA ILE A 27 -9.57 -9.42 -1.02
C ILE A 27 -10.82 -10.05 -1.65
N LYS A 28 -11.77 -10.46 -0.81
CA LYS A 28 -13.03 -11.10 -1.24
C LYS A 28 -14.08 -10.08 -1.70
N ASP A 29 -13.94 -8.82 -1.33
CA ASP A 29 -14.93 -7.78 -1.65
C ASP A 29 -14.95 -7.43 -3.15
N GLU A 30 -16.10 -6.97 -3.65
CA GLU A 30 -16.29 -6.47 -5.01
C GLU A 30 -15.64 -5.08 -5.21
N ILE A 31 -14.32 -5.02 -5.06
CA ILE A 31 -13.51 -3.82 -5.26
C ILE A 31 -12.88 -3.87 -6.67
N ALA A 32 -12.79 -2.71 -7.32
CA ALA A 32 -12.11 -2.56 -8.61
C ALA A 32 -10.68 -3.12 -8.55
N LYS A 33 -10.22 -3.73 -9.65
CA LYS A 33 -8.95 -4.46 -9.71
C LYS A 33 -7.75 -3.55 -9.41
N GLU A 34 -7.79 -2.32 -9.89
CA GLU A 34 -6.79 -1.28 -9.69
C GLU A 34 -6.67 -0.90 -8.21
N ILE A 35 -7.81 -0.76 -7.53
CA ILE A 35 -7.83 -0.44 -6.09
C ILE A 35 -7.37 -1.65 -5.27
N LYS A 36 -7.79 -2.87 -5.62
CA LYS A 36 -7.26 -4.10 -5.00
C LYS A 36 -5.74 -4.20 -5.11
N TYR A 37 -5.21 -3.83 -6.27
CA TYR A 37 -3.77 -3.82 -6.52
C TYR A 37 -3.03 -2.82 -5.63
N LEU A 38 -3.53 -1.59 -5.54
CA LEU A 38 -2.99 -0.55 -4.65
C LEU A 38 -3.00 -0.99 -3.18
N ILE A 39 -4.15 -1.49 -2.72
CA ILE A 39 -4.35 -2.01 -1.37
C ILE A 39 -3.36 -3.13 -1.04
N LEU A 40 -3.16 -4.07 -1.97
CA LEU A 40 -2.23 -5.19 -1.77
C LEU A 40 -0.79 -4.71 -1.54
N HIS A 41 -0.34 -3.72 -2.31
CA HIS A 41 1.01 -3.17 -2.14
C HIS A 41 1.18 -2.44 -0.81
N ILE A 42 0.16 -1.69 -0.37
CA ILE A 42 0.16 -1.03 0.95
C ILE A 42 0.31 -2.06 2.08
N ILE A 43 -0.38 -3.20 2.00
CA ILE A 43 -0.25 -4.27 2.99
C ILE A 43 1.15 -4.87 2.95
N ILE A 44 1.69 -5.15 1.76
CA ILE A 44 3.03 -5.72 1.61
C ILE A 44 4.06 -4.80 2.28
N ALA A 45 3.98 -3.49 2.03
CA ALA A 45 4.84 -2.51 2.69
C ALA A 45 4.68 -2.51 4.22
N ALA A 46 3.44 -2.58 4.73
CA ALA A 46 3.19 -2.67 6.16
C ALA A 46 3.73 -3.98 6.77
N ARG A 47 3.64 -5.11 6.07
CA ARG A 47 4.25 -6.38 6.49
C ARG A 47 5.77 -6.29 6.51
N ILE A 48 6.38 -5.64 5.52
CA ILE A 48 7.83 -5.42 5.49
C ILE A 48 8.26 -4.57 6.69
N ALA A 49 7.56 -3.46 6.96
CA ALA A 49 7.86 -2.61 8.12
C ALA A 49 7.72 -3.39 9.44
N LEU A 50 6.66 -4.19 9.59
CA LEU A 50 6.47 -5.04 10.77
C LEU A 50 7.58 -6.09 10.90
N ALA A 51 7.93 -6.76 9.80
CA ALA A 51 9.01 -7.74 9.76
C ALA A 51 10.38 -7.11 9.99
N GLN A 52 10.57 -5.81 9.75
CA GLN A 52 11.81 -5.11 10.09
C GLN A 52 11.89 -4.80 11.59
N CYS A 53 10.75 -4.50 12.22
CA CYS A 53 10.67 -4.25 13.66
C CYS A 53 10.55 -5.52 14.51
N TRP A 54 10.52 -6.72 13.90
CA TRP A 54 10.17 -7.98 14.58
C TRP A 54 11.03 -8.36 15.79
N LYS A 55 12.27 -7.89 15.87
CA LYS A 55 13.19 -8.15 17.00
C LYS A 55 13.12 -7.11 18.11
N GLY A 56 12.43 -5.99 17.88
CA GLY A 56 12.26 -4.93 18.86
C GLY A 56 10.86 -4.93 19.46
N ASP A 57 10.72 -4.35 20.64
CA ASP A 57 9.41 -4.18 21.30
C ASP A 57 8.58 -3.03 20.70
N GLN A 58 9.12 -2.34 19.70
CA GLN A 58 8.48 -1.18 19.08
C GLN A 58 7.73 -1.57 17.80
N MET A 59 6.48 -1.15 17.72
CA MET A 59 5.72 -1.22 16.47
C MET A 59 6.33 -0.30 15.40
N PRO A 60 6.23 -0.66 14.11
CA PRO A 60 6.66 0.23 13.04
C PRO A 60 5.94 1.57 13.13
N THR A 61 6.68 2.66 12.88
CA THR A 61 6.14 4.01 12.80
C THR A 61 5.44 4.23 11.48
N ASP A 62 4.53 5.21 11.42
CA ASP A 62 3.81 5.54 10.19
C ASP A 62 4.79 6.01 9.11
N ASN A 63 5.85 6.74 9.48
CA ASN A 63 6.91 7.16 8.55
C ASN A 63 7.65 5.97 7.95
N LEU A 64 7.93 4.92 8.74
CA LEU A 64 8.57 3.72 8.23
C LEU A 64 7.64 2.99 7.24
N ILE A 65 6.34 2.89 7.55
CA ILE A 65 5.36 2.28 6.65
C ILE A 65 5.24 3.08 5.35
N ILE A 66 5.14 4.42 5.42
CA ILE A 66 5.10 5.31 4.26
C ILE A 66 6.35 5.15 3.40
N GLN A 67 7.53 5.09 4.01
CA GLN A 67 8.77 4.83 3.30
C GLN A 67 8.74 3.46 2.59
N LYS A 68 8.21 2.42 3.23
CA LYS A 68 8.06 1.11 2.57
C LYS A 68 7.06 1.09 1.44
N ILE A 69 6.02 1.91 1.51
CA ILE A 69 5.10 2.07 0.39
C ILE A 69 5.82 2.78 -0.77
N TYR A 70 6.59 3.83 -0.48
CA TYR A 70 7.42 4.51 -1.48
C TYR A 70 8.39 3.53 -2.17
N ASP A 71 9.12 2.73 -1.40
CA ASP A 71 10.03 1.70 -1.91
C ASP A 71 9.28 0.73 -2.85
N CYS A 72 8.09 0.25 -2.46
CA CYS A 72 7.25 -0.63 -3.28
C CYS A 72 6.78 0.03 -4.56
N VAL A 73 6.37 1.30 -4.52
CA VAL A 73 5.91 2.06 -5.68
C VAL A 73 7.03 2.20 -6.71
N GLU A 74 8.24 2.56 -6.28
CA GLU A 74 9.38 2.73 -7.19
C GLU A 74 9.81 1.39 -7.80
N MET A 75 9.83 0.31 -7.02
CA MET A 75 10.12 -1.04 -7.51
C MET A 75 9.07 -1.53 -8.52
N ASP A 76 7.80 -1.21 -8.28
CA ASP A 76 6.73 -1.55 -9.20
C ASP A 76 6.85 -0.77 -10.52
N LYS A 77 7.08 0.55 -10.46
CA LYS A 77 7.35 1.36 -11.66
C LYS A 77 8.49 0.80 -12.50
N LEU A 78 9.60 0.39 -11.85
CA LEU A 78 10.73 -0.25 -12.54
C LEU A 78 10.29 -1.56 -13.20
N THR A 79 9.57 -2.41 -12.46
CA THR A 79 9.04 -3.69 -12.97
C THR A 79 8.12 -3.49 -14.18
N GLN A 80 7.28 -2.45 -14.17
CA GLN A 80 6.38 -2.14 -15.27
C GLN A 80 7.15 -1.63 -16.51
N LYS A 81 8.16 -0.77 -16.31
CA LYS A 81 9.06 -0.33 -17.39
C LYS A 81 9.75 -1.52 -18.07
N PHE A 82 10.22 -2.50 -17.30
CA PHE A 82 10.81 -3.72 -17.86
C PHE A 82 9.82 -4.59 -18.63
N LYS A 83 8.52 -4.49 -18.32
CA LYS A 83 7.45 -5.26 -18.98
C LYS A 83 6.86 -4.54 -20.20
N ASP A 84 7.40 -3.38 -20.58
CA ASP A 84 6.91 -2.51 -21.66
C ASP A 84 5.38 -2.26 -21.56
N LYS A 85 4.89 -2.08 -20.33
CA LYS A 85 3.47 -1.82 -20.06
C LYS A 85 3.16 -0.33 -20.10
N ASP A 86 2.04 0.01 -20.73
CA ASP A 86 1.55 1.38 -20.93
C ASP A 86 1.37 2.21 -19.66
N SER A 87 1.36 3.54 -19.85
CA SER A 87 1.19 4.61 -18.84
C SER A 87 -0.05 4.44 -17.94
N LYS A 88 -1.05 3.67 -18.36
CA LYS A 88 -2.31 3.43 -17.65
C LYS A 88 -2.16 2.74 -16.30
N TYR A 89 -1.02 2.08 -16.03
CA TYR A 89 -0.74 1.50 -14.72
C TYR A 89 -0.09 2.48 -13.74
N PHE A 90 0.47 3.60 -14.22
CA PHE A 90 0.99 4.65 -13.34
C PHE A 90 -0.15 5.40 -12.62
N THR A 91 -1.33 5.48 -13.23
CA THR A 91 -2.50 6.18 -12.66
C THR A 91 -3.02 5.50 -11.39
N VAL A 92 -2.76 4.19 -11.21
CA VAL A 92 -3.14 3.44 -9.99
C VAL A 92 -2.50 4.06 -8.74
N TRP A 93 -1.34 4.69 -8.89
CA TRP A 93 -0.59 5.30 -7.79
C TRP A 93 -0.92 6.80 -7.59
N GLU A 94 -1.71 7.43 -8.47
CA GLU A 94 -2.06 8.86 -8.35
C GLU A 94 -2.74 9.18 -7.01
N ASN A 95 -3.65 8.32 -6.56
CA ASN A 95 -4.31 8.47 -5.27
C ASN A 95 -3.31 8.53 -4.11
N TRP A 96 -2.25 7.70 -4.16
CA TRP A 96 -1.22 7.71 -3.14
C TRP A 96 -0.31 8.94 -3.24
N TYR A 97 0.04 9.38 -4.46
CA TYR A 97 0.82 10.60 -4.66
C TYR A 97 0.10 11.84 -4.17
N ASN A 98 -1.19 11.97 -4.47
CA ASN A 98 -2.03 13.05 -3.99
C ASN A 98 -2.09 13.05 -2.45
N TRP A 99 -2.33 11.88 -1.86
CA TRP A 99 -2.36 11.73 -0.40
C TRP A 99 -1.04 12.11 0.29
N ILE A 100 0.12 11.77 -0.30
CA ILE A 100 1.42 12.21 0.23
C ILE A 100 1.59 13.72 0.11
N LYS A 101 1.20 14.30 -1.02
CA LYS A 101 1.32 15.75 -1.25
C LYS A 101 0.53 16.54 -0.22
N ASP A 102 -0.69 16.11 0.09
CA ASP A 102 -1.57 16.76 1.08
C ASP A 102 -1.03 16.67 2.51
N ARG A 103 -0.20 15.67 2.83
CA ARG A 103 0.44 15.53 4.16
C ARG A 103 1.74 16.32 4.34
N ASN A 104 2.36 16.74 3.24
CA ASN A 104 3.62 17.48 3.24
C ASN A 104 3.42 19.01 3.09
N GLN A 105 2.16 19.48 3.10
CA GLN A 105 1.78 20.89 3.20
C GLN A 105 1.48 21.27 4.65
#